data_AF-X1DDP1-F1
#
_entry.id   AF-X1DDP1-F1
#
_cell.length_a   1.000
_cell.length_b   1.000
_cell.length_c   1.000
_cell.angle_alpha   90.00
_cell.angle_beta   90.00
_cell.angle_gamma   90.00
#
_symmetry.space_group_name_H-M   'P 1'
#
loop_
_entity.id
_entity.type
_entity.pdbx_description
1 polymer ?
#
loop_
_entity_poly.entity_id
_entity_poly.type
_entity_poly.pdbx_seq_one_letter_code
_entity_poly.pdbx_strand_id
1 'polypeptide(L)'
;PLESNLRFKKIDTAVKRFKGNKAILVNLHDVLSFPRDLRGLEALLRDFILCPELIREMVGFSVDYNIELARLAKKRGAEIIGIGDDFADNKGPFVSPEMFRQFLYPEMKRVVKAYKNLGFYVIKHSDGNLMPIIKS
;
A
#
# COMPACT_ATOMS: atom_id res chain seq x y z
N PRO A 1 -3.10 -6.18 -18.51
CA PRO A 1 -1.83 -6.90 -18.25
C PRO A 1 -0.86 -6.05 -17.41
N LEU A 2 -0.17 -6.66 -16.44
CA LEU A 2 0.83 -6.00 -15.58
C LEU A 2 1.94 -5.29 -16.39
N GLU A 3 2.33 -5.86 -17.52
CA GLU A 3 3.36 -5.36 -18.44
C GLU A 3 2.88 -4.27 -19.42
N SER A 4 1.61 -3.84 -19.36
CA SER A 4 1.09 -2.87 -20.33
C SER A 4 1.84 -1.54 -20.27
N ASN A 5 2.46 -1.15 -21.40
CA ASN A 5 3.20 0.11 -21.53
C ASN A 5 2.33 1.35 -21.22
N LEU A 6 1.01 1.28 -21.43
CA LEU A 6 0.13 2.41 -21.15
C LEU A 6 0.11 2.77 -19.65
N ARG A 7 0.19 1.76 -18.77
CA ARG A 7 0.15 1.96 -17.32
C ARG A 7 1.34 2.79 -16.82
N PHE A 8 2.52 2.53 -17.39
CA PHE A 8 3.77 3.15 -16.94
C PHE A 8 4.22 4.34 -17.79
N LYS A 9 3.49 4.68 -18.86
CA LYS A 9 3.79 5.84 -19.73
C LYS A 9 4.05 7.13 -18.96
N LYS A 10 3.32 7.36 -17.85
CA LYS A 10 3.52 8.53 -16.98
C LYS A 10 4.89 8.51 -16.29
N ILE A 11 5.36 7.35 -15.83
CA ILE A 11 6.70 7.20 -15.24
C ILE A 11 7.75 7.49 -16.30
N ASP A 12 7.64 6.86 -17.48
CA ASP A 12 8.61 7.04 -18.56
C ASP A 12 8.70 8.51 -18.99
N THR A 13 7.57 9.21 -19.03
CA THR A 13 7.50 10.64 -19.36
C THR A 13 8.14 11.50 -18.27
N ALA A 14 7.87 11.21 -17.00
CA ALA A 14 8.46 11.93 -15.87
C ALA A 14 9.98 11.73 -15.81
N VAL A 15 10.45 10.50 -16.03
CA VAL A 15 11.87 10.15 -16.03
C VAL A 15 12.62 10.86 -17.16
N LYS A 16 12.08 10.84 -18.38
CA LYS A 16 12.68 11.58 -19.51
C LYS A 16 12.81 13.07 -19.24
N ARG A 17 11.84 13.67 -18.53
CA ARG A 17 11.79 15.12 -18.31
C ARG A 17 12.57 15.59 -17.07
N PHE A 18 12.66 14.78 -16.03
CA PHE A 18 13.07 15.26 -14.70
C PHE A 18 14.21 14.48 -14.04
N LYS A 19 14.59 13.30 -14.54
CA LYS A 19 15.64 12.48 -13.91
C LYS A 19 16.96 13.26 -13.79
N GLY A 20 17.57 13.22 -12.61
CA GLY A 20 18.78 13.98 -12.28
C GLY A 20 18.52 15.37 -11.69
N ASN A 21 17.30 15.92 -11.84
CA ASN A 21 16.92 17.23 -11.31
C ASN A 21 15.81 17.17 -10.26
N LYS A 22 14.90 16.18 -10.34
CA LYS A 22 13.82 15.98 -9.38
C LYS A 22 13.63 14.49 -9.11
N ALA A 23 13.25 14.16 -7.88
CA ALA A 23 12.89 12.79 -7.51
C ALA A 23 11.61 12.33 -8.22
N ILE A 24 11.61 11.09 -8.69
CA ILE A 24 10.43 10.47 -9.31
C ILE A 24 9.68 9.62 -8.29
N LEU A 25 8.49 10.09 -7.91
CA LEU A 25 7.59 9.40 -6.98
C LEU A 25 6.45 8.70 -7.72
N VAL A 26 6.10 7.51 -7.27
CA VAL A 26 4.87 6.79 -7.67
C VAL A 26 4.02 6.46 -6.46
N ASN A 27 2.70 6.50 -6.62
CA ASN A 27 1.76 6.04 -5.60
C ASN A 27 1.34 4.61 -5.92
N LEU A 28 1.45 3.74 -4.92
CA LEU A 28 0.92 2.38 -4.93
C LEU A 28 -0.04 2.19 -3.76
N HIS A 29 -0.83 1.12 -3.80
CA HIS A 29 -1.74 0.83 -2.70
C HIS A 29 -0.97 0.24 -1.51
N ASP A 30 -1.49 0.49 -0.30
CA ASP A 30 -1.08 -0.20 0.92
C ASP A 30 -2.00 -1.43 1.13
N VAL A 31 -2.07 -1.94 2.35
CA VAL A 31 -2.74 -3.21 2.72
C VAL A 31 -4.27 -3.20 2.62
N LEU A 32 -4.95 -2.04 2.64
CA LEU A 32 -6.42 -1.94 2.71
C LEU A 32 -7.09 -1.38 1.45
N SER A 33 -6.42 -0.57 0.65
CA SER A 33 -7.04 0.08 -0.52
C SER A 33 -7.67 -0.93 -1.46
N PHE A 34 -6.92 -1.98 -1.83
CA PHE A 34 -7.42 -2.99 -2.75
C PHE A 34 -8.56 -3.85 -2.15
N PRO A 35 -8.45 -4.38 -0.91
CA PRO A 35 -9.60 -5.01 -0.25
C PRO A 35 -10.84 -4.10 -0.16
N ARG A 36 -10.65 -2.82 0.14
CA ARG A 36 -11.74 -1.82 0.22
C ARG A 36 -12.39 -1.59 -1.14
N ASP A 37 -11.61 -1.47 -2.21
CA ASP A 37 -12.13 -1.29 -3.57
C ASP A 37 -12.97 -2.50 -4.02
N LEU A 38 -12.63 -3.72 -3.57
CA LEU A 38 -13.37 -4.95 -3.88
C LEU A 38 -14.63 -5.14 -3.05
N ARG A 39 -14.58 -4.84 -1.75
CA ARG A 39 -15.65 -5.17 -0.80
C ARG A 39 -16.55 -3.99 -0.44
N GLY A 40 -16.05 -2.76 -0.59
CA GLY A 40 -16.57 -1.59 0.11
C GLY A 40 -16.17 -1.60 1.59
N LEU A 41 -16.09 -0.42 2.21
CA LEU A 41 -15.56 -0.29 3.57
C LEU A 41 -16.39 -1.05 4.61
N GLU A 42 -17.72 -0.93 4.58
CA GLU A 42 -18.59 -1.56 5.58
C GLU A 42 -18.47 -3.09 5.56
N ALA A 43 -18.60 -3.70 4.37
CA ALA A 43 -18.49 -5.15 4.24
C ALA A 43 -17.08 -5.64 4.60
N LEU A 44 -16.04 -4.90 4.20
CA LEU A 44 -14.67 -5.21 4.59
C LEU A 44 -14.50 -5.25 6.11
N LEU A 45 -15.01 -4.24 6.83
CA LEU A 45 -14.90 -4.18 8.29
C LEU A 45 -15.65 -5.33 8.98
N ARG A 46 -16.80 -5.75 8.43
CA ARG A 46 -17.50 -6.96 8.92
C ARG A 46 -16.70 -8.23 8.67
N ASP A 47 -16.02 -8.33 7.53
CA ASP A 47 -15.24 -9.51 7.16
C ASP A 47 -14.04 -9.77 8.09
N PHE A 48 -13.50 -8.75 8.77
CA PHE A 48 -12.49 -8.96 9.84
C PHE A 48 -12.98 -9.88 10.96
N ILE A 49 -14.29 -9.93 11.21
CA ILE A 49 -14.91 -10.79 12.21
C ILE A 49 -15.48 -12.05 11.57
N LEU A 50 -16.23 -11.88 10.48
CA LEU A 50 -17.03 -12.96 9.89
C LEU A 50 -16.22 -13.87 8.97
N CYS A 51 -15.21 -13.33 8.29
CA CYS A 51 -14.46 -14.00 7.23
C CYS A 51 -12.94 -13.70 7.34
N PRO A 52 -12.28 -13.97 8.49
CA PRO A 52 -10.90 -13.54 8.72
C PRO A 52 -9.88 -14.12 7.73
N GLU A 53 -10.11 -15.34 7.22
CA GLU A 53 -9.23 -15.93 6.21
C GLU A 53 -9.32 -15.21 4.86
N LEU A 54 -10.53 -14.76 4.46
CA LEU A 54 -10.70 -13.92 3.28
C LEU A 54 -9.93 -12.59 3.42
N ILE A 55 -9.91 -11.99 4.61
CA ILE A 55 -9.10 -10.79 4.87
C ILE A 55 -7.61 -11.08 4.64
N ARG A 56 -7.09 -12.19 5.17
CA ARG A 56 -5.67 -12.57 4.98
C ARG A 56 -5.33 -12.72 3.50
N GLU A 57 -6.19 -13.41 2.74
CA GLU A 57 -5.98 -13.61 1.30
C GLU A 57 -6.03 -12.29 0.53
N MET A 58 -7.03 -11.43 0.78
CA MET A 58 -7.17 -10.15 0.07
C MET A 58 -6.01 -9.19 0.38
N VAL A 59 -5.60 -9.11 1.64
CA VAL A 59 -4.48 -8.25 2.06
C VAL A 59 -3.17 -8.77 1.47
N GLY A 60 -2.91 -10.09 1.57
CA GLY A 60 -1.71 -10.72 1.01
C GLY A 60 -1.61 -10.52 -0.50
N PHE A 61 -2.73 -10.72 -1.22
CA PHE A 61 -2.81 -10.47 -2.65
C PHE A 61 -2.54 -9.00 -3.00
N SER A 62 -3.10 -8.05 -2.25
CA SER A 62 -2.83 -6.61 -2.44
C SER A 62 -1.32 -6.34 -2.37
N VAL A 63 -0.67 -6.86 -1.34
CA VAL A 63 0.76 -6.66 -1.14
C VAL A 63 1.59 -7.29 -2.25
N ASP A 64 1.32 -8.54 -2.62
CA ASP A 64 2.06 -9.24 -3.69
C ASP A 64 1.96 -8.49 -5.01
N TYR A 65 0.73 -8.08 -5.36
CA TYR A 65 0.47 -7.30 -6.56
C TYR A 65 1.24 -5.98 -6.59
N ASN A 66 1.25 -5.23 -5.47
CA ASN A 66 1.95 -3.95 -5.41
C ASN A 66 3.48 -4.11 -5.37
N ILE A 67 4.01 -5.21 -4.82
CA ILE A 67 5.44 -5.53 -4.91
C ILE A 67 5.86 -5.72 -6.37
N GLU A 68 5.07 -6.44 -7.19
CA GLU A 68 5.38 -6.58 -8.61
C GLU A 68 5.32 -5.25 -9.36
N LEU A 69 4.32 -4.41 -9.06
CA LEU A 69 4.25 -3.06 -9.62
C LEU A 69 5.47 -2.22 -9.24
N ALA A 70 5.93 -2.31 -7.99
CA ALA A 70 7.13 -1.63 -7.55
C ALA A 70 8.39 -2.10 -8.31
N ARG A 71 8.53 -3.40 -8.58
CA ARG A 71 9.64 -3.90 -9.42
C ARG A 71 9.60 -3.30 -10.82
N LEU A 72 8.43 -3.25 -11.44
CA LEU A 72 8.24 -2.67 -12.78
C LEU A 72 8.47 -1.16 -12.80
N ALA A 73 8.07 -0.44 -11.74
CA ALA A 73 8.33 0.98 -11.57
C ALA A 73 9.83 1.25 -11.36
N LYS A 74 10.53 0.40 -10.60
CA LYS A 74 11.97 0.53 -10.34
C LYS A 74 12.77 0.44 -11.62
N LYS A 75 12.47 -0.56 -12.47
CA LYS A 75 13.09 -0.74 -13.80
C LYS A 75 12.97 0.50 -14.68
N ARG A 76 11.94 1.32 -14.46
CA ARG A 76 11.67 2.55 -15.23
C ARG A 76 12.29 3.80 -14.63
N GLY A 77 12.89 3.71 -13.45
CA GLY A 77 13.62 4.81 -12.82
C GLY A 77 12.84 5.59 -11.76
N ALA A 78 11.76 5.02 -11.20
CA ALA A 78 11.16 5.55 -9.99
C ALA A 78 12.09 5.40 -8.78
N GLU A 79 12.02 6.33 -7.84
CA GLU A 79 12.93 6.45 -6.69
C GLU A 79 12.20 6.41 -5.35
N ILE A 80 10.96 6.91 -5.31
CA ILE A 80 10.13 6.99 -4.11
C ILE A 80 8.80 6.29 -4.36
N ILE A 81 8.35 5.50 -3.39
CA ILE A 81 6.98 4.99 -3.35
C ILE A 81 6.22 5.71 -2.24
N GLY A 82 5.14 6.39 -2.63
CA GLY A 82 4.08 6.78 -1.71
C GLY A 82 3.09 5.63 -1.56
N ILE A 83 2.79 5.25 -0.33
CA ILE A 83 1.67 4.37 0.00
C ILE A 83 0.76 5.09 0.99
N GLY A 84 -0.55 4.92 0.81
CA GLY A 84 -1.54 5.55 1.66
C GLY A 84 -2.74 4.64 1.83
N ASP A 85 -3.10 4.41 3.09
CA ASP A 85 -4.39 3.88 3.49
C ASP A 85 -4.77 4.49 4.83
N ASP A 86 -6.03 4.88 4.94
CA ASP A 86 -6.58 5.35 6.19
C ASP A 86 -7.03 4.15 7.02
N PHE A 87 -6.45 4.06 8.21
CA PHE A 87 -6.78 3.01 9.17
C PHE A 87 -7.69 3.52 10.29
N ALA A 88 -7.96 4.82 10.33
CA ALA A 88 -8.62 5.51 11.42
C ALA A 88 -9.43 6.72 10.94
N ASP A 89 -10.43 7.11 11.74
CA ASP A 89 -11.04 8.44 11.70
C ASP A 89 -10.54 9.27 12.90
N ASN A 90 -11.20 10.40 13.17
CA ASN A 90 -10.85 11.26 14.32
C ASN A 90 -11.04 10.59 15.69
N LYS A 91 -11.86 9.54 15.79
CA LYS A 91 -12.14 8.80 17.03
C LYS A 91 -11.15 7.67 17.25
N GLY A 92 -10.60 7.10 16.18
CA GLY A 92 -9.56 6.09 16.26
C GLY A 92 -9.61 5.07 15.11
N PRO A 93 -8.89 3.95 15.26
CA PRO A 93 -8.82 2.92 14.23
C PRO A 93 -10.16 2.28 13.88
N PHE A 94 -10.35 1.93 12.60
CA PHE A 94 -11.55 1.23 12.10
C PHE A 94 -11.68 -0.20 12.63
N VAL A 95 -10.57 -0.82 12.97
CA VAL A 95 -10.50 -2.16 13.60
C VAL A 95 -9.73 -2.07 14.90
N SER A 96 -9.93 -3.03 15.81
CA SER A 96 -9.20 -3.01 17.09
C SER A 96 -7.68 -3.01 16.87
N PRO A 97 -6.88 -2.42 17.78
CA PRO A 97 -5.41 -2.49 17.67
C PRO A 97 -4.88 -3.92 17.57
N GLU A 98 -5.56 -4.89 18.18
CA GLU A 98 -5.23 -6.31 18.06
C GLU A 98 -5.47 -6.84 16.64
N MET A 99 -6.65 -6.58 16.06
CA MET A 99 -6.94 -6.95 14.67
C MET A 99 -5.99 -6.26 13.69
N PHE A 100 -5.65 -4.99 13.92
CA PHE A 100 -4.65 -4.29 13.12
C PHE A 100 -3.30 -5.02 13.15
N ARG A 101 -2.81 -5.39 14.34
CA ARG A 101 -1.56 -6.16 14.51
C ARG A 101 -1.62 -7.56 13.91
N GLN A 102 -2.79 -8.18 13.91
CA GLN A 102 -2.99 -9.54 13.41
C GLN A 102 -3.09 -9.62 11.89
N PHE A 103 -3.80 -8.69 11.25
CA PHE A 103 -4.19 -8.80 9.85
C PHE A 103 -3.47 -7.82 8.92
N LEU A 104 -3.09 -6.63 9.43
CA LEU A 104 -2.63 -5.52 8.58
C LEU A 104 -1.15 -5.22 8.78
N TYR A 105 -0.72 -5.09 10.04
CA TYR A 105 0.65 -4.70 10.36
C TYR A 105 1.74 -5.62 9.78
N PRO A 106 1.62 -6.96 9.82
CA PRO A 106 2.66 -7.84 9.28
C PRO A 106 2.84 -7.64 7.77
N GLU A 107 1.73 -7.49 7.05
CA GLU A 107 1.70 -7.30 5.60
C GLU A 107 2.18 -5.88 5.21
N MET A 108 1.85 -4.87 6.00
CA MET A 108 2.38 -3.52 5.86
C MET A 108 3.92 -3.50 6.07
N LYS A 109 4.42 -4.23 7.06
CA LYS A 109 5.88 -4.40 7.26
C LYS A 109 6.53 -5.14 6.10
N ARG A 110 5.85 -6.17 5.57
CA ARG A 110 6.32 -6.96 4.41
C ARG A 110 6.45 -6.10 3.16
N VAL A 111 5.43 -5.30 2.83
CA VAL A 111 5.44 -4.46 1.64
C VAL A 111 6.51 -3.36 1.73
N VAL A 112 6.61 -2.68 2.88
CA VAL A 112 7.63 -1.64 3.09
C VAL A 112 9.04 -2.23 3.03
N LYS A 113 9.27 -3.41 3.61
CA LYS A 113 10.56 -4.11 3.52
C LYS A 113 10.89 -4.46 2.07
N ALA A 114 9.92 -4.98 1.31
CA ALA A 114 10.13 -5.30 -0.10
C ALA A 114 10.50 -4.06 -0.92
N TYR A 115 9.81 -2.93 -0.74
CA TYR A 115 10.15 -1.67 -1.41
C TYR A 115 11.55 -1.17 -1.05
N LYS A 116 11.93 -1.22 0.23
CA LYS A 116 13.28 -0.85 0.67
C LYS A 116 14.34 -1.77 0.07
N ASN A 117 14.09 -3.07 -0.02
CA ASN A 117 15.00 -4.03 -0.66
C ASN A 117 15.16 -3.77 -2.17
N LEU A 118 14.14 -3.21 -2.83
CA LEU A 118 14.22 -2.75 -4.22
C LEU A 118 14.94 -1.39 -4.36
N GLY A 119 15.40 -0.80 -3.26
CA GLY A 119 16.11 0.48 -3.23
C GLY A 119 15.20 1.70 -3.40
N PHE A 120 13.95 1.63 -2.93
CA PHE A 120 13.07 2.80 -2.85
C PHE A 120 13.18 3.50 -1.50
N TYR A 121 13.03 4.82 -1.52
CA TYR A 121 12.52 5.54 -0.35
C TYR A 121 11.00 5.32 -0.26
N VAL A 122 10.45 5.24 0.95
CA VAL A 122 9.03 4.95 1.15
C VAL A 122 8.42 6.03 2.03
N ILE A 123 7.33 6.63 1.56
CA ILE A 123 6.48 7.55 2.32
C ILE A 123 5.19 6.81 2.62
N LYS A 124 4.86 6.68 3.91
CA LYS A 124 3.59 6.09 4.36
C LYS A 124 2.67 7.20 4.84
N HIS A 125 1.48 7.27 4.25
CA HIS A 125 0.38 8.15 4.64
C HIS A 125 -0.75 7.37 5.31
N SER A 126 -1.45 8.05 6.22
CA SER A 126 -2.76 7.66 6.77
C SER A 126 -3.29 8.86 7.52
N ASP A 127 -4.55 9.20 7.28
CA ASP A 127 -5.28 10.17 8.08
C ASP A 127 -5.86 9.52 9.35
N GLY A 128 -6.49 10.37 10.19
CA GLY A 128 -7.16 9.95 11.41
C GLY A 128 -6.26 9.84 12.65
N ASN A 129 -6.89 9.46 13.77
CA ASN A 129 -6.22 9.30 15.06
C ASN A 129 -5.54 7.91 15.15
N LEU A 130 -4.28 7.87 14.74
CA LEU A 130 -3.47 6.65 14.74
C LEU A 130 -2.79 6.35 16.07
N MET A 131 -2.94 7.21 17.09
CA MET A 131 -2.26 7.03 18.38
C MET A 131 -2.43 5.62 19.00
N PRO A 132 -3.60 4.94 18.88
CA PRO A 132 -3.75 3.59 19.41
C PRO A 132 -2.93 2.51 18.69
N ILE A 133 -2.47 2.77 17.46
CA ILE A 133 -1.78 1.79 16.60
C ILE A 133 -0.38 2.24 16.16
N ILE A 134 0.05 3.47 16.45
CA ILE A 134 1.32 4.04 15.98
C ILE A 134 2.57 3.30 16.50
N LYS A 135 2.47 2.60 17.64
CA LYS A 135 3.56 1.81 18.26
C LYS A 135 3.45 0.31 18.01
N SER A 136 2.63 -0.11 17.04
CA SER A 136 2.42 -1.53 16.71
C SER A 136 3.70 -2.22 16.23
#